data_AF-A0A9X2SHK5-F1
#
_entry.id   AF-A0A9X2SHK5-F1
#
_cell.length_a   1.000
_cell.length_b   1.000
_cell.length_c   1.000
_cell.angle_alpha   90.00
_cell.angle_beta   90.00
_cell.angle_gamma   90.00
#
_symmetry.space_group_name_H-M   'P 1'
#
loop_
_entity.id
_entity.type
_entity.pdbx_description
1 polymer ?
#
loop_
_entity_poly.entity_id
_entity_poly.type
_entity_poly.pdbx_seq_one_letter_code
_entity_poly.pdbx_strand_id
1 'polypeptide(L)'
;MRSGPALLGALSALAVVGATTAFTLGTPSPAAAATACEVGYSVNDWGSGFTATLTLKNLGTAPLSGWQVSYAYTGDQQLQQGWNGTWAQSGRTVTLTPASWNGTIAPNSAVSAGANFGYSGTNAAPTSFSVNGAPCGGSTPTTTPTTPTTPTTTTTTPPPGDAPAVHVSGNHLADTAGARVTLRGVNRSGGEFACVQGNGLFDGPMDAASVAAIKSWHANVVRVPFNEDCWLGLPNVKPEYAGATYRAALKSYVDLLHRNGLIAILDLHWTHGVYTGSSSACSDVNATCQKPMTGTEHSVDLWTSVANTFKGDNATILDLFNEPYLDRAVSGSAQAWTCWRDGGSACPGIGYPVAGMQTLVNAVRATGATNVLMLGGLAYANDLTGWLQYQPADPAGNLVASWHSYNFNTCSSSSCWDSQLAPVAAAVPLVAGEIGENDCASGYVTGLMDWLDRHQASYLGWTWNTWNCATGPALVSAYDGTPTAFGAGIRAHFLAAG
;
A
#
# COMPACT_ATOMS: atom_id res chain seq x y z
N MET A 1 34.42 29.81 -63.27
CA MET A 1 33.83 31.06 -62.76
C MET A 1 32.46 31.24 -63.38
N ARG A 2 31.49 31.68 -62.55
CA ARG A 2 30.10 32.09 -62.87
C ARG A 2 29.11 30.93 -63.00
N SER A 3 28.34 30.61 -61.95
CA SER A 3 27.14 31.31 -61.41
C SER A 3 25.91 31.08 -62.32
N GLY A 4 24.84 30.53 -61.72
CA GLY A 4 23.59 30.04 -62.35
C GLY A 4 22.78 31.09 -63.12
N PRO A 5 21.54 30.80 -63.57
CA PRO A 5 20.41 30.55 -62.65
C PRO A 5 19.23 29.72 -63.24
N ALA A 6 18.12 29.71 -62.49
CA ALA A 6 16.72 29.84 -62.95
C ALA A 6 15.78 28.63 -62.80
N LEU A 7 14.69 28.92 -62.07
CA LEU A 7 13.46 28.16 -61.90
C LEU A 7 12.75 27.88 -63.24
N LEU A 8 12.12 26.71 -63.32
CA LEU A 8 10.90 26.49 -64.12
C LEU A 8 9.96 25.54 -63.36
N GLY A 9 8.69 25.94 -63.29
CA GLY A 9 7.61 25.10 -62.80
C GLY A 9 7.05 24.18 -63.89
N ALA A 10 6.31 23.16 -63.47
CA ALA A 10 5.25 22.54 -64.25
C ALA A 10 4.35 21.71 -63.33
N LEU A 11 3.04 21.99 -63.38
CA LEU A 11 2.01 21.05 -62.98
C LEU A 11 2.12 19.80 -63.86
N SER A 12 1.90 18.61 -63.29
CA SER A 12 1.62 17.40 -64.06
C SER A 12 0.70 16.49 -63.28
N ALA A 13 -0.38 16.11 -63.97
CA ALA A 13 -1.50 15.33 -63.50
C ALA A 13 -1.16 13.85 -63.31
N LEU A 14 -1.96 13.21 -62.46
CA LEU A 14 -2.02 11.79 -62.14
C LEU A 14 -1.87 10.88 -63.37
N ALA A 15 -0.91 9.96 -63.29
CA ALA A 15 -0.94 8.68 -63.98
C ALA A 15 -0.68 7.57 -62.95
N VAL A 16 -1.67 6.71 -62.76
CA VAL A 16 -1.59 5.50 -61.92
C VAL A 16 -0.76 4.46 -62.66
N VAL A 17 0.37 4.06 -62.08
CA VAL A 17 1.09 2.84 -62.43
C VAL A 17 1.43 2.12 -61.14
N GLY A 18 0.85 0.94 -60.97
CA GLY A 18 1.12 0.06 -59.83
C GLY A 18 2.59 -0.38 -59.83
N ALA A 19 3.27 -0.09 -58.73
CA ALA A 19 4.51 -0.73 -58.35
C ALA A 19 4.27 -1.39 -56.99
N THR A 20 4.20 -2.71 -56.99
CA THR A 20 4.22 -3.55 -55.79
C THR A 20 5.56 -3.34 -55.08
N THR A 21 5.59 -2.46 -54.09
CA THR A 21 6.68 -2.42 -53.11
C THR A 21 6.52 -3.62 -52.19
N ALA A 22 7.38 -4.61 -52.38
CA ALA A 22 7.63 -5.64 -51.39
C ALA A 22 8.05 -4.93 -50.08
N PHE A 23 7.14 -4.86 -49.11
CA PHE A 23 7.50 -4.57 -47.73
C PHE A 23 8.36 -5.73 -47.25
N THR A 24 9.68 -5.54 -47.24
CA THR A 24 10.54 -6.31 -46.35
C THR A 24 10.09 -5.96 -44.93
N LEU A 25 9.22 -6.80 -44.37
CA LEU A 25 8.98 -6.82 -42.93
C LEU A 25 10.34 -7.03 -42.28
N GLY A 26 10.88 -5.96 -41.70
CA GLY A 26 12.05 -6.04 -40.85
C GLY A 26 11.74 -7.12 -39.82
N THR A 27 12.57 -8.16 -39.78
CA THR A 27 12.51 -9.17 -38.72
C THR A 27 12.49 -8.42 -37.39
N PRO A 28 11.51 -8.65 -36.51
CA PRO A 28 11.55 -8.03 -35.19
C PRO A 28 12.90 -8.41 -34.57
N SER A 29 13.71 -7.41 -34.22
CA SER A 29 14.89 -7.64 -33.39
C SER A 29 14.44 -8.46 -32.19
N PRO A 30 15.16 -9.53 -31.81
CA PRO A 30 14.82 -10.27 -30.61
C PRO A 30 14.75 -9.26 -29.46
N ALA A 31 13.61 -9.22 -28.77
CA ALA A 31 13.46 -8.43 -27.57
C ALA A 31 14.59 -8.84 -26.63
N ALA A 32 15.55 -7.93 -26.41
CA ALA A 32 16.68 -8.20 -25.54
C ALA A 32 16.12 -8.61 -24.17
N ALA A 33 16.46 -9.82 -23.73
CA ALA A 33 16.04 -10.33 -22.44
C ALA A 33 16.43 -9.31 -21.36
N ALA A 34 15.52 -9.04 -20.43
CA ALA A 34 15.77 -8.10 -19.33
C ALA A 34 17.08 -8.48 -18.65
N THR A 35 17.99 -7.52 -18.55
CA THR A 35 19.23 -7.74 -17.79
C THR A 35 18.85 -7.78 -16.31
N ALA A 36 19.30 -8.82 -15.61
CA ALA A 36 19.06 -8.95 -14.17
C ALA A 36 19.91 -7.93 -13.41
N CYS A 37 19.33 -6.76 -13.20
CA CYS A 37 19.96 -5.64 -12.56
C CYS A 37 18.95 -4.76 -11.83
N GLU A 38 19.44 -3.95 -10.92
CA GLU A 38 18.69 -2.94 -10.16
C GLU A 38 19.42 -1.60 -10.31
N VAL A 39 18.66 -0.52 -10.54
CA VAL A 39 19.19 0.84 -10.59
C VAL A 39 18.57 1.66 -9.47
N GLY A 40 19.37 2.03 -8.47
CA GLY A 40 19.02 3.03 -7.47
C GLY A 40 19.29 4.44 -8.00
N TYR A 41 18.34 5.36 -7.82
CA TYR A 41 18.46 6.74 -8.24
C TYR A 41 18.02 7.68 -7.11
N SER A 42 18.88 8.61 -6.70
CA SER A 42 18.57 9.63 -5.70
C SER A 42 19.06 11.00 -6.15
N VAL A 43 18.43 12.06 -5.63
CA VAL A 43 18.79 13.44 -5.95
C VAL A 43 19.02 14.26 -4.69
N ASN A 44 19.99 15.18 -4.76
CA ASN A 44 20.11 16.31 -3.86
C ASN A 44 19.83 17.58 -4.67
N ASP A 45 18.68 18.22 -4.43
CA ASP A 45 18.13 19.29 -5.26
C ASP A 45 18.16 20.64 -4.53
N TRP A 46 18.54 21.70 -5.23
CA TRP A 46 18.61 23.07 -4.71
C TRP A 46 17.76 24.08 -5.53
N GLY A 47 16.78 23.60 -6.30
CA GLY A 47 15.72 24.41 -6.93
C GLY A 47 16.04 24.97 -8.33
N SER A 48 17.32 24.98 -8.73
CA SER A 48 17.77 25.37 -10.08
C SER A 48 18.75 24.35 -10.69
N GLY A 49 19.09 23.34 -9.90
CA GLY A 49 19.95 22.23 -10.27
C GLY A 49 19.92 21.17 -9.19
N PHE A 50 20.49 20.02 -9.49
CA PHE A 50 20.56 18.90 -8.57
C PHE A 50 21.76 18.01 -8.86
N THR A 51 22.20 17.28 -7.85
CA THR A 51 23.12 16.15 -8.00
C THR A 51 22.30 14.86 -8.04
N ALA A 52 22.36 14.11 -9.12
CA ALA A 52 21.86 12.75 -9.19
C ALA A 52 22.96 11.77 -8.77
N THR A 53 22.60 10.77 -7.96
CA THR A 53 23.41 9.59 -7.69
C THR A 53 22.71 8.35 -8.25
N LEU A 54 23.41 7.62 -9.11
CA LEU A 54 22.93 6.39 -9.73
C LEU A 54 23.75 5.21 -9.22
N THR A 55 23.10 4.17 -8.70
CA THR A 55 23.72 2.93 -8.27
C THR A 55 23.23 1.77 -9.12
N LEU A 56 24.12 1.14 -9.89
CA LEU A 56 23.81 -0.04 -10.69
C LEU A 56 24.27 -1.29 -9.95
N LYS A 57 23.34 -2.18 -9.63
CA LYS A 57 23.60 -3.48 -9.01
C LYS A 57 23.34 -4.62 -9.98
N ASN A 58 24.26 -5.57 -10.02
CA ASN A 58 24.12 -6.79 -10.82
C ASN A 58 23.40 -7.87 -10.01
N LEU A 59 22.17 -8.23 -10.42
CA LEU A 59 21.39 -9.30 -9.80
C LEU A 59 21.55 -10.63 -10.55
N GLY A 60 22.26 -10.64 -11.67
CA GLY A 60 22.56 -11.84 -12.44
C GLY A 60 23.61 -12.72 -11.78
N THR A 61 23.70 -13.95 -12.26
CA THR A 61 24.67 -14.96 -11.78
C THR A 61 26.04 -14.86 -12.47
N ALA A 62 26.19 -14.00 -13.48
CA ALA A 62 27.43 -13.75 -14.20
C ALA A 62 27.90 -12.28 -14.05
N PRO A 63 29.21 -11.99 -14.13
CA PRO A 63 29.70 -10.62 -14.09
C PRO A 63 29.14 -9.75 -15.23
N LEU A 64 28.62 -8.58 -14.88
CA LEU A 64 28.12 -7.58 -15.83
C LEU A 64 29.28 -6.70 -16.30
N SER A 65 29.79 -6.94 -17.50
CA SER A 65 30.94 -6.23 -18.08
C SER A 65 30.51 -5.26 -19.18
N GLY A 66 31.19 -4.11 -19.27
CA GLY A 66 30.92 -3.09 -20.30
C GLY A 66 29.52 -2.49 -20.19
N TRP A 67 29.01 -2.32 -18.97
CA TRP A 67 27.65 -1.86 -18.72
C TRP A 67 27.42 -0.43 -19.22
N GLN A 68 26.25 -0.20 -19.80
CA GLN A 68 25.77 1.11 -20.18
C GLN A 68 24.37 1.30 -19.61
N VAL A 69 24.19 2.29 -18.73
CA VAL A 69 22.87 2.69 -18.25
C VAL A 69 22.31 3.77 -19.17
N SER A 70 21.05 3.65 -19.58
CA SER A 70 20.35 4.68 -20.34
C SER A 70 18.96 4.92 -19.75
N TYR A 71 18.61 6.20 -19.58
CA TYR A 71 17.31 6.66 -19.08
C TYR A 71 16.96 8.02 -19.70
N ALA A 72 15.73 8.49 -19.52
CA ALA A 72 15.32 9.81 -19.99
C ALA A 72 14.54 10.57 -18.92
N TYR A 73 14.74 11.88 -18.87
CA TYR A 73 13.88 12.77 -18.11
C TYR A 73 12.64 13.17 -18.92
N THR A 74 11.54 13.48 -18.25
CA THR A 74 10.33 14.01 -18.88
C THR A 74 10.35 15.54 -19.01
N GLY A 75 11.17 16.20 -18.19
CA GLY A 75 11.33 17.65 -18.14
C GLY A 75 12.46 18.19 -19.02
N ASP A 76 13.07 19.30 -18.56
CA ASP A 76 14.12 20.05 -19.24
C ASP A 76 15.52 19.85 -18.63
N GLN A 77 15.69 18.87 -17.74
CA GLN A 77 16.95 18.56 -17.06
C GLN A 77 18.13 18.47 -18.04
N GLN A 78 19.17 19.27 -17.81
CA GLN A 78 20.40 19.33 -18.63
C GLN A 78 21.62 18.93 -17.82
N LEU A 79 22.35 17.93 -18.28
CA LEU A 79 23.60 17.43 -17.73
C LEU A 79 24.67 18.54 -17.82
N GLN A 80 25.29 18.85 -16.69
CA GLN A 80 26.38 19.82 -16.60
C GLN A 80 27.74 19.10 -16.54
N GLN A 81 27.86 18.12 -15.65
CA GLN A 81 29.09 17.35 -15.42
C GLN A 81 28.77 16.05 -14.67
N GLY A 82 29.67 15.08 -14.72
CA GLY A 82 29.52 13.82 -13.97
C GLY A 82 30.86 13.19 -13.59
N TRP A 83 30.82 12.23 -12.68
CA TRP A 83 31.97 11.50 -12.14
C TRP A 83 31.68 10.02 -11.91
N ASN A 84 32.74 9.24 -11.68
CA ASN A 84 32.72 7.77 -11.51
C ASN A 84 32.09 6.99 -12.69
N GLY A 85 32.05 7.63 -13.86
CA GLY A 85 31.60 7.09 -15.13
C GLY A 85 31.63 8.18 -16.20
N THR A 86 31.39 7.80 -17.46
CA THR A 86 31.28 8.76 -18.56
C THR A 86 29.81 9.04 -18.81
N TRP A 87 29.39 10.28 -18.56
CA TRP A 87 28.01 10.73 -18.74
C TRP A 87 27.85 11.50 -20.06
N ALA A 88 26.79 11.21 -20.79
CA ALA A 88 26.41 11.93 -21.99
C ALA A 88 24.89 12.17 -21.99
N GLN A 89 24.45 13.23 -22.66
CA GLN A 89 23.03 13.52 -22.86
C GLN A 89 22.77 13.92 -24.32
N SER A 90 21.73 13.36 -24.91
CA SER A 90 21.19 13.75 -26.21
C SER A 90 19.69 13.97 -26.10
N GLY A 91 19.25 15.21 -26.30
CA GLY A 91 17.87 15.61 -25.98
C GLY A 91 17.56 15.35 -24.51
N ARG A 92 16.55 14.50 -24.25
CA ARG A 92 16.16 14.11 -22.88
C ARG A 92 16.82 12.83 -22.38
N THR A 93 17.53 12.12 -23.25
CA THR A 93 18.12 10.81 -22.94
C THR A 93 19.52 11.00 -22.39
N VAL A 94 19.76 10.43 -21.21
CA VAL A 94 21.05 10.38 -20.54
C VAL A 94 21.62 8.97 -20.65
N THR A 95 22.91 8.89 -20.92
CA THR A 95 23.67 7.65 -21.00
C THR A 95 24.87 7.71 -20.07
N LEU A 96 25.09 6.64 -19.32
CA LEU A 96 26.22 6.46 -18.41
C LEU A 96 26.97 5.17 -18.78
N THR A 97 28.27 5.28 -19.03
CA THR A 97 29.19 4.14 -19.26
C THR A 97 30.28 4.09 -18.19
N PRO A 98 31.02 2.97 -18.05
CA PRO A 98 31.93 2.77 -16.93
C PRO A 98 33.14 3.69 -17.03
N ALA A 99 33.72 4.02 -15.88
CA ALA A 99 35.10 4.45 -15.78
C ALA A 99 36.05 3.24 -15.96
N SER A 100 37.33 3.50 -16.20
CA SER A 100 38.33 2.45 -16.45
C SER A 100 38.46 1.41 -15.33
N TRP A 101 38.07 1.74 -14.11
CA TRP A 101 38.21 0.90 -12.91
C TRP A 101 36.93 0.19 -12.46
N ASN A 102 35.77 0.50 -13.05
CA ASN A 102 34.48 -0.12 -12.68
C ASN A 102 33.76 -0.79 -13.85
N GLY A 103 34.50 -1.16 -14.91
CA GLY A 103 33.96 -1.78 -16.12
C GLY A 103 33.27 -3.13 -15.93
N THR A 104 33.47 -3.81 -14.79
CA THR A 104 32.85 -5.11 -14.48
C THR A 104 32.24 -5.09 -13.08
N ILE A 105 30.98 -5.51 -12.98
CA ILE A 105 30.24 -5.65 -11.72
C ILE A 105 30.02 -7.14 -11.45
N ALA A 106 30.64 -7.67 -10.40
CA ALA A 106 30.42 -9.06 -9.99
C ALA A 106 28.94 -9.30 -9.60
N PRO A 107 28.45 -10.56 -9.65
CA PRO A 107 27.14 -10.91 -9.11
C PRO A 107 26.93 -10.34 -7.69
N ASN A 108 25.75 -9.79 -7.44
CA ASN A 108 25.34 -9.14 -6.19
C ASN A 108 26.18 -7.92 -5.74
N SER A 109 27.10 -7.44 -6.59
CA SER A 109 27.86 -6.21 -6.34
C SER A 109 27.21 -5.02 -7.04
N ALA A 110 27.60 -3.81 -6.61
CA ALA A 110 27.09 -2.57 -7.17
C ALA A 110 28.20 -1.55 -7.42
N VAL A 111 27.94 -0.62 -8.34
CA VAL A 111 28.77 0.56 -8.60
C VAL A 111 27.89 1.80 -8.54
N SER A 112 28.46 2.91 -8.08
CA SER A 112 27.74 4.19 -7.98
C SER A 112 28.48 5.28 -8.75
N ALA A 113 27.71 6.09 -9.48
CA ALA A 113 28.17 7.26 -10.21
C ALA A 113 27.27 8.46 -9.93
N GLY A 114 27.82 9.67 -10.06
CA GLY A 114 27.08 10.90 -9.80
C GLY A 114 27.19 11.90 -10.95
N ALA A 115 26.18 12.76 -11.09
CA ALA A 115 26.18 13.84 -12.07
C ALA A 115 25.36 15.04 -11.59
N ASN A 116 25.78 16.24 -11.98
CA ASN A 116 25.03 17.47 -11.74
C ASN A 116 24.21 17.83 -12.98
N PHE A 117 22.98 18.29 -12.74
CA PHE A 117 22.05 18.73 -13.75
C PHE A 117 21.51 20.12 -13.40
N GLY A 118 21.21 20.93 -14.42
CA GLY A 118 20.37 22.12 -14.30
C GLY A 118 18.96 21.83 -14.80
N TYR A 119 17.96 22.54 -14.30
CA TYR A 119 16.58 22.43 -14.79
C TYR A 119 15.79 23.70 -14.43
N SER A 120 14.59 23.85 -14.98
CA SER A 120 13.64 24.88 -14.55
C SER A 120 12.26 24.26 -14.25
N GLY A 121 11.51 24.86 -13.33
CA GLY A 121 10.19 24.34 -12.97
C GLY A 121 10.27 23.09 -12.10
N THR A 122 9.89 21.91 -12.63
CA THR A 122 9.76 20.68 -11.86
C THR A 122 10.89 19.67 -12.12
N ASN A 123 11.44 19.10 -11.05
CA ASN A 123 12.47 18.07 -11.16
C ASN A 123 11.91 16.65 -11.02
N ALA A 124 11.20 16.17 -12.04
CA ALA A 124 10.66 14.81 -12.05
C ALA A 124 11.78 13.76 -12.27
N ALA A 125 11.87 12.78 -11.39
CA ALA A 125 12.81 11.67 -11.53
C ALA A 125 12.47 10.75 -12.74
N PRO A 126 13.47 10.13 -13.39
CA PRO A 126 13.24 9.12 -14.41
C PRO A 126 12.50 7.91 -13.85
N THR A 127 11.56 7.36 -14.61
CA THR A 127 10.72 6.22 -14.20
C THR A 127 11.16 4.88 -14.79
N SER A 128 12.11 4.89 -15.72
CA SER A 128 12.62 3.69 -16.39
C SER A 128 14.11 3.80 -16.67
N PHE A 129 14.81 2.68 -16.49
CA PHE A 129 16.23 2.52 -16.78
C PHE A 129 16.45 1.29 -17.66
N SER A 130 17.40 1.39 -18.57
CA SER A 130 17.87 0.26 -19.38
C SER A 130 19.37 0.06 -19.15
N VAL A 131 19.80 -1.20 -19.17
CA VAL A 131 21.20 -1.59 -19.11
C VAL A 131 21.54 -2.38 -20.36
N ASN A 132 22.55 -1.95 -21.10
CA ASN A 132 22.97 -2.54 -22.38
C ASN A 132 21.82 -2.69 -23.40
N GLY A 133 20.90 -1.72 -23.42
CA GLY A 133 19.75 -1.70 -24.32
C GLY A 133 18.56 -2.59 -23.90
N ALA A 134 18.65 -3.30 -22.77
CA ALA A 134 17.55 -4.08 -22.20
C ALA A 134 16.96 -3.38 -20.97
N PRO A 135 15.65 -3.47 -20.69
CA PRO A 135 15.08 -2.97 -19.44
C PRO A 135 15.78 -3.59 -18.23
N CYS A 136 16.14 -2.75 -17.27
CA CYS A 136 16.77 -3.17 -16.03
C CYS A 136 15.68 -3.30 -14.95
N GLY A 137 15.30 -4.55 -14.63
CA GLY A 137 14.21 -4.83 -13.70
C GLY A 137 13.63 -6.25 -13.74
N GLY A 138 14.36 -7.24 -14.27
CA GLY A 138 13.90 -8.64 -14.34
C GLY A 138 14.82 -9.59 -13.57
N SER A 139 14.27 -10.49 -12.75
CA SER A 139 15.01 -11.60 -12.15
C SER A 139 15.59 -12.53 -13.23
N THR A 140 16.73 -13.17 -12.93
CA THR A 140 17.52 -14.03 -13.83
C THR A 140 16.69 -14.98 -14.71
N PRO A 141 16.84 -15.01 -16.05
CA PRO A 141 16.18 -15.99 -16.90
C PRO A 141 16.94 -17.34 -16.85
N THR A 142 16.28 -18.39 -16.35
CA THR A 142 16.78 -19.77 -16.46
C THR A 142 16.01 -20.51 -17.55
N THR A 143 16.73 -21.01 -18.56
CA THR A 143 16.20 -21.76 -19.70
C THR A 143 16.15 -23.28 -19.44
N THR A 144 15.12 -23.95 -20.02
CA THR A 144 15.04 -25.39 -20.44
C THR A 144 14.25 -26.33 -19.48
N PRO A 145 13.63 -27.44 -19.95
CA PRO A 145 12.45 -27.57 -20.82
C PRO A 145 11.29 -28.34 -20.13
N THR A 146 10.11 -28.25 -20.75
CA THR A 146 8.79 -28.81 -20.39
C THR A 146 8.76 -30.26 -19.89
N THR A 147 8.14 -30.49 -18.72
CA THR A 147 7.35 -31.70 -18.39
C THR A 147 6.29 -31.31 -17.34
N PRO A 148 5.02 -31.72 -17.47
CA PRO A 148 3.94 -31.25 -16.60
C PRO A 148 3.95 -32.02 -15.28
N THR A 149 4.22 -31.33 -14.16
CA THR A 149 3.90 -31.85 -12.83
C THR A 149 3.78 -30.70 -11.84
N THR A 150 2.62 -30.66 -11.18
CA THR A 150 2.19 -30.00 -9.94
C THR A 150 3.04 -28.84 -9.37
N PRO A 151 2.45 -27.66 -9.09
CA PRO A 151 3.18 -26.51 -8.56
C PRO A 151 3.79 -26.87 -7.20
N THR A 152 5.12 -26.79 -7.10
CA THR A 152 5.81 -26.66 -5.81
C THR A 152 6.45 -25.29 -5.79
N THR A 153 5.90 -24.41 -4.96
CA THR A 153 6.36 -23.05 -4.66
C THR A 153 7.76 -23.08 -4.04
N THR A 154 8.75 -22.45 -4.67
CA THR A 154 10.00 -22.09 -3.97
C THR A 154 9.80 -20.78 -3.24
N THR A 155 9.51 -20.92 -1.96
CA THR A 155 9.50 -19.89 -0.93
C THR A 155 10.87 -19.22 -0.77
N THR A 156 10.97 -17.92 -0.97
CA THR A 156 12.01 -17.14 -0.29
C THR A 156 11.52 -16.89 1.13
N THR A 157 11.92 -17.74 2.06
CA THR A 157 11.66 -17.53 3.49
C THR A 157 12.35 -16.22 3.91
N PRO A 158 11.63 -15.27 4.55
CA PRO A 158 12.24 -14.08 5.13
C PRO A 158 13.42 -14.43 6.06
N PRO A 159 14.37 -13.50 6.29
CA PRO A 159 15.34 -13.65 7.37
C PRO A 159 14.62 -14.03 8.67
N PRO A 160 15.17 -14.95 9.49
CA PRO A 160 14.54 -15.34 10.74
C PRO A 160 14.27 -14.09 11.61
N GLY A 161 12.98 -13.78 11.82
CA GLY A 161 12.55 -12.65 12.65
C GLY A 161 11.88 -11.48 11.91
N ASP A 162 11.92 -11.44 10.57
CA ASP A 162 11.18 -10.44 9.78
C ASP A 162 9.71 -10.86 9.56
N ALA A 163 8.82 -9.89 9.38
CA ALA A 163 7.41 -10.15 9.14
C ALA A 163 7.21 -10.87 7.79
N PRO A 164 6.35 -11.89 7.73
CA PRO A 164 6.08 -12.58 6.48
C PRO A 164 5.25 -11.68 5.56
N ALA A 165 5.63 -11.66 4.28
CA ALA A 165 4.76 -11.17 3.23
C ALA A 165 3.52 -12.08 3.12
N VAL A 166 2.35 -11.49 2.94
CA VAL A 166 1.06 -12.18 2.87
C VAL A 166 0.33 -11.90 1.55
N HIS A 167 -0.47 -12.87 1.12
CA HIS A 167 -1.40 -12.75 0.01
C HIS A 167 -2.67 -13.56 0.30
N VAL A 168 -3.73 -13.32 -0.47
CA VAL A 168 -4.96 -14.10 -0.36
C VAL A 168 -4.82 -15.42 -1.11
N SER A 169 -5.23 -16.51 -0.45
CA SER A 169 -5.32 -17.85 -1.02
C SER A 169 -6.69 -18.43 -0.67
N GLY A 170 -7.62 -18.43 -1.63
CA GLY A 170 -9.01 -18.81 -1.37
C GLY A 170 -9.60 -17.98 -0.23
N ASN A 171 -9.98 -18.64 0.87
CA ASN A 171 -10.61 -18.00 2.03
C ASN A 171 -9.64 -17.65 3.19
N HIS A 172 -8.34 -17.55 2.93
CA HIS A 172 -7.36 -17.23 3.98
C HIS A 172 -6.17 -16.43 3.48
N LEU A 173 -5.41 -15.87 4.41
CA LEU A 173 -4.10 -15.31 4.12
C LEU A 173 -3.07 -16.43 4.13
N ALA A 174 -2.14 -16.38 3.19
CA ALA A 174 -1.00 -17.27 3.12
C ALA A 174 0.30 -16.49 2.98
N ASP A 175 1.38 -17.02 3.54
CA ASP A 175 2.72 -16.50 3.32
C ASP A 175 3.25 -16.90 1.94
N THR A 176 4.48 -16.50 1.61
CA THR A 176 5.13 -16.87 0.34
C THR A 176 5.38 -18.37 0.18
N ALA A 177 5.28 -19.15 1.27
CA ALA A 177 5.42 -20.61 1.26
C ALA A 177 4.09 -21.31 0.93
N GLY A 178 2.99 -20.56 0.95
CA GLY A 178 1.64 -21.11 0.93
C GLY A 178 1.16 -21.58 2.30
N ALA A 179 1.89 -21.30 3.38
CA ALA A 179 1.44 -21.61 4.73
C ALA A 179 0.39 -20.59 5.15
N ARG A 180 -0.70 -21.06 5.78
CA ARG A 180 -1.75 -20.19 6.30
C ARG A 180 -1.18 -19.25 7.36
N VAL A 181 -1.55 -17.98 7.25
CA VAL A 181 -1.28 -16.94 8.24
C VAL A 181 -2.60 -16.54 8.89
N THR A 182 -2.69 -16.72 10.20
CA THR A 182 -3.81 -16.21 11.02
C THR A 182 -3.28 -15.02 11.81
N LEU A 183 -3.87 -13.85 11.58
CA LEU A 183 -3.46 -12.63 12.28
C LEU A 183 -4.10 -12.60 13.67
N ARG A 184 -3.28 -12.44 14.68
CA ARG A 184 -3.68 -12.23 16.08
C ARG A 184 -2.85 -11.08 16.62
N GLY A 185 -3.49 -9.97 16.94
CA GLY A 185 -2.74 -8.79 17.32
C GLY A 185 -3.58 -7.70 17.95
N VAL A 186 -3.08 -6.48 17.81
CA VAL A 186 -3.63 -5.32 18.54
C VAL A 186 -3.76 -4.13 17.61
N ASN A 187 -4.72 -3.26 17.91
CA ASN A 187 -4.81 -1.93 17.34
C ASN A 187 -3.91 -0.98 18.13
N ARG A 188 -3.10 -0.17 17.45
CA ARG A 188 -2.26 0.87 18.05
C ARG A 188 -2.78 2.24 17.61
N SER A 189 -3.77 2.75 18.34
CA SER A 189 -4.41 4.04 18.07
C SER A 189 -3.53 5.22 18.53
N GLY A 190 -3.67 6.36 17.88
CA GLY A 190 -2.99 7.62 18.18
C GLY A 190 -2.56 8.39 16.94
N GLY A 191 -2.34 7.70 15.81
CA GLY A 191 -1.95 8.34 14.55
C GLY A 191 -3.09 9.09 13.89
N GLU A 192 -4.32 8.62 14.05
CA GLU A 192 -5.53 9.19 13.49
C GLU A 192 -5.93 10.53 14.10
N PHE A 193 -5.50 10.86 15.34
CA PHE A 193 -6.00 12.03 16.05
C PHE A 193 -4.92 12.97 16.60
N ALA A 194 -3.74 12.48 16.98
CA ALA A 194 -2.76 13.31 17.69
C ALA A 194 -2.29 14.50 16.85
N CYS A 195 -2.08 14.29 15.55
CA CYS A 195 -1.58 15.29 14.61
C CYS A 195 -2.60 16.41 14.33
N VAL A 196 -3.86 16.07 14.03
CA VAL A 196 -4.95 17.04 13.81
C VAL A 196 -5.31 17.81 15.08
N GLN A 197 -5.13 17.21 16.26
CA GLN A 197 -5.31 17.89 17.55
C GLN A 197 -4.09 18.72 17.96
N GLY A 198 -2.98 18.61 17.24
CA GLY A 198 -1.75 19.35 17.48
C GLY A 198 -0.96 18.86 18.71
N ASN A 199 -1.15 17.60 19.11
CA ASN A 199 -0.55 16.94 20.28
C ASN A 199 0.71 16.11 19.94
N GLY A 200 1.10 16.02 18.68
CA GLY A 200 2.26 15.24 18.23
C GLY A 200 1.95 14.45 16.96
N LEU A 201 2.91 13.65 16.50
CA LEU A 201 2.69 12.69 15.41
C LEU A 201 1.78 11.53 15.84
N PHE A 202 1.96 11.06 17.09
CA PHE A 202 1.26 9.92 17.67
C PHE A 202 0.95 10.18 19.15
N ASP A 203 -0.16 9.65 19.66
CA ASP A 203 -0.47 9.58 21.09
C ASP A 203 0.27 8.39 21.72
N GLY A 204 1.23 8.61 22.62
CA GLY A 204 1.98 7.54 23.28
C GLY A 204 3.13 6.92 22.45
N PRO A 205 3.94 6.02 23.03
CA PRO A 205 5.12 5.46 22.38
C PRO A 205 4.77 4.51 21.23
N MET A 206 5.45 4.73 20.11
CA MET A 206 5.48 3.88 18.91
C MET A 206 6.94 3.56 18.59
N ASP A 207 7.62 2.98 19.57
CA ASP A 207 9.05 2.69 19.58
C ASP A 207 9.34 1.20 19.80
N ALA A 208 10.63 0.84 19.83
CA ALA A 208 11.07 -0.54 19.96
C ALA A 208 10.63 -1.20 21.28
N ALA A 209 10.51 -0.44 22.37
CA ALA A 209 10.09 -0.97 23.66
C ALA A 209 8.60 -1.33 23.63
N SER A 210 7.77 -0.44 23.08
CA SER A 210 6.33 -0.70 22.87
C SER A 210 6.10 -1.90 21.94
N VAL A 211 6.88 -2.01 20.84
CA VAL A 211 6.83 -3.18 19.93
C VAL A 211 7.25 -4.48 20.62
N ALA A 212 8.29 -4.46 21.46
CA ALA A 212 8.70 -5.62 22.24
C ALA A 212 7.61 -6.06 23.24
N ALA A 213 6.93 -5.09 23.88
CA ALA A 213 5.82 -5.37 24.78
C ALA A 213 4.63 -6.01 24.05
N ILE A 214 4.26 -5.50 22.86
CA ILE A 214 3.22 -6.12 22.02
C ILE A 214 3.59 -7.57 21.68
N LYS A 215 4.84 -7.82 21.26
CA LYS A 215 5.32 -9.17 20.96
C LYS A 215 5.30 -10.12 22.15
N SER A 216 5.49 -9.61 23.36
CA SER A 216 5.45 -10.43 24.58
C SER A 216 4.06 -11.06 24.83
N TRP A 217 3.03 -10.59 24.13
CA TRP A 217 1.69 -11.19 24.12
C TRP A 217 1.49 -12.19 22.97
N HIS A 218 2.54 -12.56 22.23
CA HIS A 218 2.48 -13.42 21.03
C HIS A 218 1.68 -12.83 19.87
N ALA A 219 1.52 -11.50 19.82
CA ALA A 219 0.95 -10.83 18.66
C ALA A 219 1.86 -10.99 17.43
N ASN A 220 1.25 -11.16 16.24
CA ASN A 220 1.94 -11.24 14.95
C ASN A 220 1.54 -10.12 13.97
N VAL A 221 0.62 -9.24 14.38
CA VAL A 221 0.14 -8.11 13.59
C VAL A 221 -0.12 -6.88 14.47
N VAL A 222 0.05 -5.69 13.91
CA VAL A 222 -0.41 -4.44 14.52
C VAL A 222 -1.20 -3.64 13.49
N ARG A 223 -2.44 -3.27 13.82
CA ARG A 223 -3.24 -2.33 13.04
C ARG A 223 -2.98 -0.91 13.51
N VAL A 224 -2.70 0.00 12.58
CA VAL A 224 -2.23 1.36 12.81
C VAL A 224 -3.21 2.33 12.15
N PRO A 225 -4.21 2.80 12.90
CA PRO A 225 -5.07 3.90 12.48
C PRO A 225 -4.26 5.16 12.13
N PHE A 226 -4.54 5.76 10.99
CA PHE A 226 -3.90 7.00 10.53
C PHE A 226 -4.92 8.01 9.99
N ASN A 227 -4.47 9.25 9.81
CA ASN A 227 -5.32 10.39 9.48
C ASN A 227 -5.12 10.89 8.04
N GLU A 228 -6.22 11.21 7.34
CA GLU A 228 -6.19 11.74 5.97
C GLU A 228 -5.44 13.07 5.84
N ASP A 229 -5.85 14.06 6.62
CA ASP A 229 -5.31 15.41 6.56
C ASP A 229 -3.83 15.44 6.95
N CYS A 230 -3.44 14.64 7.95
CA CYS A 230 -2.05 14.55 8.38
C CYS A 230 -1.18 13.86 7.34
N TRP A 231 -1.67 12.81 6.68
CA TRP A 231 -0.95 12.13 5.61
C TRP A 231 -0.72 13.06 4.40
N LEU A 232 -1.75 13.78 3.99
CA LEU A 232 -1.71 14.68 2.83
C LEU A 232 -1.00 16.00 3.13
N GLY A 233 -1.00 16.42 4.39
CA GLY A 233 -0.41 17.69 4.82
C GLY A 233 -1.34 18.88 4.57
N LEU A 234 -2.63 18.72 4.89
CA LEU A 234 -3.63 19.76 4.67
C LEU A 234 -3.48 20.94 5.64
N PRO A 235 -3.97 22.15 5.29
CA PRO A 235 -3.67 23.38 6.03
C PRO A 235 -4.14 23.44 7.49
N ASN A 236 -5.07 22.56 7.90
CA ASN A 236 -5.54 22.44 9.27
C ASN A 236 -4.57 21.73 10.20
N VAL A 237 -3.57 21.01 9.66
CA VAL A 237 -2.58 20.28 10.45
C VAL A 237 -1.33 21.14 10.63
N LYS A 238 -0.79 21.17 11.85
CA LYS A 238 0.46 21.88 12.12
C LYS A 238 1.60 21.31 11.25
N PRO A 239 2.39 22.14 10.56
CA PRO A 239 3.39 21.68 9.58
C PRO A 239 4.38 20.62 10.12
N GLU A 240 4.72 20.68 11.41
CA GLU A 240 5.59 19.71 12.07
C GLU A 240 5.00 18.29 12.17
N TYR A 241 3.68 18.12 12.00
CA TYR A 241 2.97 16.84 12.08
C TYR A 241 2.29 16.43 10.76
N ALA A 242 2.58 17.14 9.67
CA ALA A 242 1.82 17.06 8.43
C ALA A 242 2.68 16.52 7.27
N GLY A 243 2.01 15.94 6.27
CA GLY A 243 2.60 15.59 4.99
C GLY A 243 3.80 14.65 5.11
N ALA A 244 4.94 15.06 4.54
CA ALA A 244 6.14 14.23 4.47
C ALA A 244 6.63 13.77 5.84
N THR A 245 6.51 14.61 6.88
CA THR A 245 6.92 14.27 8.25
C THR A 245 6.07 13.13 8.81
N TYR A 246 4.74 13.24 8.65
CA TYR A 246 3.81 12.20 9.09
C TYR A 246 4.03 10.89 8.33
N ARG A 247 4.16 10.95 7.00
CA ARG A 247 4.44 9.77 6.16
C ARG A 247 5.74 9.06 6.55
N ALA A 248 6.81 9.82 6.78
CA ALA A 248 8.09 9.28 7.20
C ALA A 248 8.03 8.61 8.58
N ALA A 249 7.29 9.21 9.52
CA ALA A 249 7.09 8.64 10.85
C ALA A 249 6.28 7.35 10.80
N LEU A 250 5.16 7.33 10.08
CA LEU A 250 4.33 6.14 9.90
C LEU A 250 5.12 5.01 9.23
N LYS A 251 5.85 5.31 8.14
CA LYS A 251 6.70 4.33 7.47
C LYS A 251 7.80 3.79 8.40
N SER A 252 8.44 4.66 9.19
CA SER A 252 9.48 4.23 10.14
C SER A 252 8.93 3.26 11.19
N TYR A 253 7.68 3.47 11.64
CA TYR A 253 7.01 2.56 12.55
C TYR A 253 6.66 1.23 11.88
N VAL A 254 6.14 1.26 10.64
CA VAL A 254 5.89 0.04 9.85
C VAL A 254 7.18 -0.77 9.66
N ASP A 255 8.28 -0.12 9.26
CA ASP A 255 9.59 -0.79 9.11
C ASP A 255 10.08 -1.37 10.46
N LEU A 256 9.76 -0.73 11.59
CA LEU A 256 10.06 -1.25 12.92
C LEU A 256 9.23 -2.50 13.26
N LEU A 257 7.94 -2.51 12.92
CA LEU A 257 7.07 -3.68 13.09
C LEU A 257 7.61 -4.87 12.27
N HIS A 258 7.94 -4.65 10.99
CA HIS A 258 8.42 -5.72 10.12
C HIS A 258 9.73 -6.33 10.56
N ARG A 259 10.72 -5.50 10.93
CA ARG A 259 12.01 -5.99 11.49
C ARG A 259 11.84 -6.76 12.81
N ASN A 260 10.65 -6.70 13.40
CA ASN A 260 10.28 -7.41 14.60
C ASN A 260 9.29 -8.55 14.32
N GLY A 261 9.03 -8.93 13.07
CA GLY A 261 8.20 -10.08 12.77
C GLY A 261 6.70 -9.80 12.81
N LEU A 262 6.31 -8.52 12.91
CA LEU A 262 4.91 -8.10 12.98
C LEU A 262 4.46 -7.58 11.62
N ILE A 263 3.37 -8.15 11.09
CA ILE A 263 2.64 -7.59 9.95
C ILE A 263 2.04 -6.24 10.36
N ALA A 264 1.97 -5.29 9.43
CA ALA A 264 1.30 -4.01 9.64
C ALA A 264 -0.04 -3.97 8.89
N ILE A 265 -1.09 -3.45 9.52
CA ILE A 265 -2.34 -3.07 8.84
C ILE A 265 -2.44 -1.54 8.93
N LEU A 266 -2.40 -0.84 7.81
CA LEU A 266 -2.61 0.61 7.78
C LEU A 266 -4.08 0.92 7.54
N ASP A 267 -4.70 1.63 8.48
CA ASP A 267 -6.13 1.90 8.49
C ASP A 267 -6.45 3.38 8.31
N LEU A 268 -7.17 3.72 7.24
CA LEU A 268 -7.69 5.08 7.06
C LEU A 268 -8.86 5.29 8.03
N HIS A 269 -8.55 5.93 9.15
CA HIS A 269 -9.46 5.98 10.28
C HIS A 269 -10.40 7.18 10.23
N TRP A 270 -9.86 8.38 9.99
CA TRP A 270 -10.61 9.62 9.86
C TRP A 270 -10.36 10.29 8.52
N THR A 271 -11.43 10.84 7.96
CA THR A 271 -11.49 11.40 6.60
C THR A 271 -12.07 12.80 6.59
N HIS A 272 -11.72 13.53 5.54
CA HIS A 272 -12.26 14.81 5.16
C HIS A 272 -13.68 14.67 4.59
N GLY A 273 -14.49 15.70 4.79
CA GLY A 273 -15.86 15.83 4.28
C GLY A 273 -16.83 16.35 5.34
N VAL A 274 -17.88 17.05 4.94
CA VAL A 274 -18.91 17.54 5.89
C VAL A 274 -20.08 16.57 5.94
N TYR A 275 -20.33 15.99 7.13
CA TYR A 275 -21.54 15.20 7.37
C TYR A 275 -22.30 15.73 8.60
N THR A 276 -23.56 16.09 8.40
CA THR A 276 -24.45 16.61 9.45
C THR A 276 -25.69 15.73 9.65
N GLY A 277 -25.72 14.55 9.03
CA GLY A 277 -26.82 13.60 9.15
C GLY A 277 -26.78 12.78 10.44
N SER A 278 -27.65 11.77 10.49
CA SER A 278 -27.79 10.87 11.64
C SER A 278 -26.46 10.24 12.04
N SER A 279 -26.20 10.20 13.35
CA SER A 279 -24.97 9.67 13.96
C SER A 279 -23.68 10.41 13.59
N SER A 280 -23.78 11.64 13.09
CA SER A 280 -22.59 12.49 12.91
C SER A 280 -21.95 12.80 14.26
N ALA A 281 -20.66 12.51 14.41
CA ALA A 281 -19.86 12.85 15.58
C ALA A 281 -19.34 14.29 15.53
N CYS A 282 -19.16 14.86 14.34
CA CYS A 282 -18.77 16.25 14.15
C CYS A 282 -19.19 16.77 12.76
N SER A 283 -19.43 18.08 12.66
CA SER A 283 -19.70 18.76 11.39
C SER A 283 -18.46 19.41 10.76
N ASP A 284 -17.28 19.14 11.31
CA ASP A 284 -16.01 19.64 10.77
C ASP A 284 -15.71 18.96 9.44
N VAL A 285 -15.31 19.77 8.46
CA VAL A 285 -14.90 19.30 7.13
C VAL A 285 -13.59 18.54 7.20
N ASN A 286 -12.73 18.88 8.16
CA ASN A 286 -11.44 18.25 8.34
C ASN A 286 -11.60 16.82 8.89
N ALA A 287 -10.53 16.03 8.76
CA ALA A 287 -10.41 14.69 9.35
C ALA A 287 -10.22 14.73 10.88
N THR A 288 -11.07 15.46 11.60
CA THR A 288 -11.05 15.57 13.08
C THR A 288 -12.02 14.61 13.77
N CYS A 289 -12.82 13.90 12.99
CA CYS A 289 -13.67 12.81 13.43
C CYS A 289 -14.00 11.90 12.24
N GLN A 290 -14.55 10.72 12.54
CA GLN A 290 -15.03 9.78 11.55
C GLN A 290 -16.21 10.34 10.74
N LYS A 291 -16.25 9.99 9.45
CA LYS A 291 -17.33 10.33 8.51
C LYS A 291 -18.01 9.04 8.04
N PRO A 292 -19.25 9.07 7.49
CA PRO A 292 -19.93 7.83 7.09
C PRO A 292 -19.24 7.07 5.96
N MET A 293 -18.42 7.77 5.18
CA MET A 293 -17.68 7.27 4.03
C MET A 293 -16.42 8.10 3.74
N THR A 294 -15.54 7.56 2.90
CA THR A 294 -14.45 8.27 2.24
C THR A 294 -14.95 9.24 1.16
N GLY A 295 -14.23 10.34 0.96
CA GLY A 295 -14.53 11.36 -0.06
C GLY A 295 -13.69 11.18 -1.33
N THR A 296 -14.19 11.58 -2.50
CA THR A 296 -13.36 11.62 -3.72
C THR A 296 -12.40 12.80 -3.76
N GLU A 297 -12.58 13.80 -2.89
CA GLU A 297 -11.74 15.00 -2.85
C GLU A 297 -10.31 14.67 -2.40
N HIS A 298 -10.14 13.78 -1.42
CA HIS A 298 -8.83 13.51 -0.81
C HIS A 298 -8.50 12.02 -0.69
N SER A 299 -9.48 11.14 -0.44
CA SER A 299 -9.18 9.73 -0.15
C SER A 299 -8.59 8.97 -1.33
N VAL A 300 -8.89 9.37 -2.57
CA VAL A 300 -8.31 8.78 -3.78
C VAL A 300 -6.82 9.11 -3.91
N ASP A 301 -6.45 10.38 -3.70
CA ASP A 301 -5.05 10.83 -3.74
C ASP A 301 -4.26 10.27 -2.55
N LEU A 302 -4.89 10.20 -1.38
CA LEU A 302 -4.33 9.54 -0.21
C LEU A 302 -3.99 8.09 -0.51
N TRP A 303 -4.93 7.28 -0.98
CA TRP A 303 -4.67 5.87 -1.22
C TRP A 303 -3.69 5.63 -2.36
N THR A 304 -3.67 6.51 -3.37
CA THR A 304 -2.61 6.51 -4.39
C THR A 304 -1.23 6.77 -3.77
N SER A 305 -1.14 7.70 -2.82
CA SER A 305 0.10 8.06 -2.12
C SER A 305 0.57 6.96 -1.14
N VAL A 306 -0.35 6.39 -0.36
CA VAL A 306 -0.10 5.25 0.54
C VAL A 306 0.36 4.05 -0.27
N ALA A 307 -0.36 3.69 -1.35
CA ALA A 307 0.02 2.58 -2.21
C ALA A 307 1.40 2.78 -2.84
N ASN A 308 1.75 3.98 -3.30
CA ASN A 308 3.10 4.24 -3.80
C ASN A 308 4.19 4.14 -2.72
N THR A 309 3.83 4.40 -1.46
CA THR A 309 4.77 4.30 -0.32
C THR A 309 5.03 2.85 0.07
N PHE A 310 4.01 1.98 0.00
CA PHE A 310 4.07 0.59 0.49
C PHE A 310 3.96 -0.49 -0.60
N LYS A 311 3.91 -0.13 -1.89
CA LYS A 311 3.96 -1.12 -2.97
C LYS A 311 5.25 -1.93 -2.91
N GLY A 312 5.14 -3.23 -3.11
CA GLY A 312 6.25 -4.18 -3.00
C GLY A 312 6.50 -4.66 -1.56
N ASP A 313 5.93 -3.99 -0.56
CA ASP A 313 5.91 -4.46 0.83
C ASP A 313 4.60 -5.22 1.11
N ASN A 314 4.59 -6.51 0.77
CA ASN A 314 3.44 -7.37 1.01
C ASN A 314 3.32 -7.85 2.47
N ALA A 315 4.16 -7.36 3.40
CA ALA A 315 3.95 -7.51 4.85
C ALA A 315 3.11 -6.35 5.42
N THR A 316 2.70 -5.39 4.57
CA THR A 316 1.73 -4.34 4.87
C THR A 316 0.40 -4.59 4.18
N ILE A 317 -0.66 -4.66 4.98
CA ILE A 317 -2.07 -4.74 4.56
C ILE A 317 -2.65 -3.32 4.59
N LEU A 318 -3.47 -2.98 3.60
CA LEU A 318 -4.13 -1.67 3.49
C LEU A 318 -5.62 -1.80 3.80
N ASP A 319 -6.05 -1.32 4.96
CA ASP A 319 -7.44 -1.26 5.39
C ASP A 319 -8.06 0.06 4.90
N LEU A 320 -8.85 -0.05 3.83
CA LEU A 320 -9.15 1.07 2.95
C LEU A 320 -10.08 2.11 3.60
N PHE A 321 -10.86 1.68 4.60
CA PHE A 321 -11.65 2.57 5.43
C PHE A 321 -12.14 1.85 6.69
N ASN A 322 -11.92 2.48 7.84
CA ASN A 322 -12.17 1.92 9.17
C ASN A 322 -13.58 1.35 9.35
N GLU A 323 -14.61 2.20 9.30
CA GLU A 323 -15.99 1.77 9.62
C GLU A 323 -17.02 2.53 8.77
N PRO A 324 -17.44 1.96 7.63
CA PRO A 324 -18.55 2.49 6.86
C PRO A 324 -19.84 2.47 7.69
N TYR A 325 -20.49 3.63 7.83
CA TYR A 325 -21.80 3.77 8.49
C TYR A 325 -22.81 4.57 7.66
N LEU A 326 -22.62 4.60 6.34
CA LEU A 326 -23.53 5.21 5.39
C LEU A 326 -24.99 4.74 5.46
N ASP A 327 -25.28 3.61 6.10
CA ASP A 327 -26.64 3.11 6.38
C ASP A 327 -27.41 4.03 7.34
N ARG A 328 -26.72 5.00 7.97
CA ARG A 328 -27.33 6.12 8.70
C ARG A 328 -27.76 7.27 7.80
N ALA A 329 -27.21 7.36 6.59
CA ALA A 329 -27.47 8.42 5.61
C ALA A 329 -28.41 7.97 4.49
N VAL A 330 -28.35 6.69 4.10
CA VAL A 330 -29.21 6.11 3.05
C VAL A 330 -30.28 5.20 3.63
N SER A 331 -31.34 4.91 2.85
CA SER A 331 -32.44 4.05 3.29
C SER A 331 -32.40 2.68 2.61
N GLY A 332 -32.39 1.62 3.41
CA GLY A 332 -32.48 0.24 2.94
C GLY A 332 -31.13 -0.40 2.60
N SER A 333 -30.98 -1.67 2.97
CA SER A 333 -29.69 -2.40 2.91
C SER A 333 -29.11 -2.47 1.49
N ALA A 334 -29.93 -2.76 0.47
CA ALA A 334 -29.43 -2.84 -0.92
C ALA A 334 -28.90 -1.50 -1.44
N GLN A 335 -29.54 -0.37 -1.07
CA GLN A 335 -29.04 0.96 -1.43
C GLN A 335 -27.76 1.28 -0.67
N ALA A 336 -27.66 0.91 0.61
CA ALA A 336 -26.44 1.05 1.39
C ALA A 336 -25.27 0.27 0.77
N TRP A 337 -25.46 -0.99 0.43
CA TRP A 337 -24.39 -1.76 -0.22
C TRP A 337 -24.02 -1.22 -1.61
N THR A 338 -24.99 -0.74 -2.39
CA THR A 338 -24.71 -0.09 -3.68
C THR A 338 -23.93 1.21 -3.48
N CYS A 339 -24.34 2.03 -2.52
CA CYS A 339 -23.63 3.24 -2.11
C CYS A 339 -22.18 2.91 -1.72
N TRP A 340 -21.99 1.89 -0.87
CA TRP A 340 -20.66 1.54 -0.40
C TRP A 340 -19.76 1.04 -1.53
N ARG A 341 -20.28 0.21 -2.44
CA ARG A 341 -19.51 -0.28 -3.59
C ARG A 341 -19.15 0.82 -4.58
N ASP A 342 -20.14 1.63 -4.97
CA ASP A 342 -20.05 2.51 -6.15
C ASP A 342 -19.70 3.96 -5.79
N GLY A 343 -20.12 4.44 -4.63
CA GLY A 343 -20.03 5.84 -4.25
C GLY A 343 -20.89 6.77 -5.12
N GLY A 344 -20.48 8.04 -5.24
CA GLY A 344 -21.15 9.05 -6.06
C GLY A 344 -22.65 9.16 -5.84
N SER A 345 -23.41 9.16 -6.94
CA SER A 345 -24.88 9.30 -6.91
C SER A 345 -25.63 8.15 -6.24
N ALA A 346 -24.95 7.03 -5.96
CA ALA A 346 -25.57 5.91 -5.23
C ALA A 346 -25.77 6.20 -3.73
N CYS A 347 -25.21 7.30 -3.22
CA CYS A 347 -25.20 7.65 -1.80
C CYS A 347 -26.05 8.89 -1.47
N PRO A 348 -27.39 8.83 -1.63
CA PRO A 348 -28.24 9.95 -1.23
C PRO A 348 -28.10 10.24 0.28
N GLY A 349 -28.13 11.51 0.67
CA GLY A 349 -28.03 11.90 2.08
C GLY A 349 -26.61 12.12 2.59
N ILE A 350 -25.58 11.86 1.77
CA ILE A 350 -24.21 12.33 2.04
C ILE A 350 -23.94 13.59 1.19
N GLY A 351 -23.55 14.67 1.86
CA GLY A 351 -23.47 16.01 1.25
C GLY A 351 -22.17 16.31 0.50
N TYR A 352 -21.18 15.42 0.54
CA TYR A 352 -19.91 15.55 -0.17
C TYR A 352 -19.74 14.42 -1.21
N PRO A 353 -18.92 14.63 -2.26
CA PRO A 353 -18.60 13.58 -3.22
C PRO A 353 -17.92 12.39 -2.55
N VAL A 354 -18.53 11.21 -2.65
CA VAL A 354 -18.08 10.00 -1.93
C VAL A 354 -17.35 9.01 -2.84
N ALA A 355 -16.25 8.47 -2.34
CA ALA A 355 -15.50 7.38 -2.96
C ALA A 355 -15.99 6.06 -2.35
N GLY A 356 -16.54 5.17 -3.17
CA GLY A 356 -16.90 3.80 -2.76
C GLY A 356 -15.72 2.83 -2.85
N MET A 357 -15.93 1.59 -2.38
CA MET A 357 -14.93 0.52 -2.35
C MET A 357 -14.21 0.36 -3.69
N GLN A 358 -14.94 0.33 -4.81
CA GLN A 358 -14.33 0.12 -6.12
C GLN A 358 -13.37 1.26 -6.49
N THR A 359 -13.71 2.50 -6.11
CA THR A 359 -12.86 3.66 -6.38
C THR A 359 -11.55 3.57 -5.58
N LEU A 360 -11.63 3.17 -4.31
CA LEU A 360 -10.45 3.02 -3.46
C LEU A 360 -9.53 1.87 -3.94
N VAL A 361 -10.12 0.71 -4.29
CA VAL A 361 -9.37 -0.42 -4.88
C VAL A 361 -8.68 0.02 -6.18
N ASN A 362 -9.39 0.73 -7.06
CA ASN A 362 -8.80 1.24 -8.30
C ASN A 362 -7.64 2.19 -8.03
N ALA A 363 -7.76 3.10 -7.06
CA ALA A 363 -6.70 4.04 -6.70
C ALA A 363 -5.42 3.30 -6.29
N VAL A 364 -5.54 2.27 -5.45
CA VAL A 364 -4.41 1.45 -5.03
C VAL A 364 -3.84 0.67 -6.21
N ARG A 365 -4.67 -0.07 -6.94
CA ARG A 365 -4.21 -0.96 -8.02
C ARG A 365 -3.65 -0.22 -9.23
N ALA A 366 -4.10 1.00 -9.51
CA ALA A 366 -3.53 1.86 -10.55
C ALA A 366 -2.04 2.18 -10.33
N THR A 367 -1.53 2.07 -9.10
CA THR A 367 -0.10 2.25 -8.78
C THR A 367 0.77 1.03 -9.06
N GLY A 368 0.15 -0.12 -9.33
CA GLY A 368 0.80 -1.44 -9.39
C GLY A 368 0.98 -2.13 -8.04
N ALA A 369 0.46 -1.56 -6.95
CA ALA A 369 0.52 -2.18 -5.62
C ALA A 369 -0.25 -3.50 -5.58
N THR A 370 0.38 -4.55 -5.04
CA THR A 370 -0.20 -5.90 -4.87
C THR A 370 -0.59 -6.23 -3.45
N ASN A 371 -0.42 -5.27 -2.52
CA ASN A 371 -0.75 -5.41 -1.11
C ASN A 371 -2.15 -6.01 -0.91
N VAL A 372 -2.33 -6.78 0.15
CA VAL A 372 -3.66 -7.20 0.58
C VAL A 372 -4.48 -5.97 0.96
N LEU A 373 -5.74 -5.91 0.50
CA LEU A 373 -6.67 -4.82 0.80
C LEU A 373 -7.77 -5.35 1.72
N MET A 374 -8.01 -4.64 2.82
CA MET A 374 -9.13 -4.87 3.72
C MET A 374 -10.25 -3.87 3.43
N LEU A 375 -11.48 -4.37 3.41
CA LEU A 375 -12.69 -3.59 3.18
C LEU A 375 -13.80 -4.03 4.14
N GLY A 376 -14.28 -3.08 4.93
CA GLY A 376 -15.36 -3.29 5.89
C GLY A 376 -16.75 -3.40 5.26
N GLY A 377 -17.69 -3.84 6.10
CA GLY A 377 -19.13 -3.84 5.80
C GLY A 377 -19.86 -2.56 6.21
N LEU A 378 -21.18 -2.63 6.26
CA LEU A 378 -22.04 -1.55 6.75
C LEU A 378 -22.10 -1.53 8.29
N ALA A 379 -22.86 -0.58 8.84
CA ALA A 379 -23.16 -0.50 10.26
C ALA A 379 -21.89 -0.49 11.13
N TYR A 380 -20.96 0.38 10.77
CA TYR A 380 -19.62 0.49 11.36
C TYR A 380 -18.81 -0.80 11.20
N ALA A 381 -18.75 -1.32 9.97
CA ALA A 381 -18.13 -2.60 9.64
C ALA A 381 -18.67 -3.83 10.41
N ASN A 382 -19.83 -3.77 11.06
CA ASN A 382 -20.42 -4.92 11.77
C ASN A 382 -21.36 -5.78 10.90
N ASP A 383 -21.92 -5.23 9.82
CA ASP A 383 -22.81 -5.94 8.89
C ASP A 383 -22.04 -6.35 7.62
N LEU A 384 -21.79 -7.66 7.46
CA LEU A 384 -21.17 -8.25 6.26
C LEU A 384 -22.17 -9.02 5.38
N THR A 385 -23.48 -8.92 5.63
CA THR A 385 -24.49 -9.72 4.91
C THR A 385 -24.49 -9.53 3.40
N GLY A 386 -24.12 -8.35 2.91
CA GLY A 386 -24.00 -8.05 1.48
C GLY A 386 -22.58 -8.14 0.93
N TRP A 387 -21.55 -8.42 1.75
CA TRP A 387 -20.17 -8.26 1.32
C TRP A 387 -19.83 -9.11 0.08
N LEU A 388 -20.22 -10.39 0.06
CA LEU A 388 -19.94 -11.27 -1.09
C LEU A 388 -20.66 -10.84 -2.38
N GLN A 389 -21.84 -10.23 -2.26
CA GLN A 389 -22.61 -9.74 -3.41
C GLN A 389 -22.05 -8.41 -3.95
N TYR A 390 -21.51 -7.56 -3.08
CA TYR A 390 -21.11 -6.19 -3.40
C TYR A 390 -19.59 -5.95 -3.32
N GLN A 391 -18.79 -7.00 -3.10
CA GLN A 391 -17.34 -6.91 -3.13
C GLN A 391 -16.85 -6.25 -4.43
N PRO A 392 -15.87 -5.35 -4.38
CA PRO A 392 -15.33 -4.74 -5.58
C PRO A 392 -14.51 -5.76 -6.38
N ALA A 393 -14.33 -5.48 -7.66
CA ALA A 393 -13.39 -6.20 -8.48
C ALA A 393 -11.96 -5.78 -8.10
N ASP A 394 -11.12 -6.76 -7.75
CA ASP A 394 -9.69 -6.58 -7.55
C ASP A 394 -8.91 -7.43 -8.56
N PRO A 395 -8.19 -6.83 -9.52
CA PRO A 395 -7.38 -7.57 -10.48
C PRO A 395 -6.23 -8.35 -9.84
N ALA A 396 -5.81 -8.00 -8.62
CA ALA A 396 -4.79 -8.77 -7.88
C ALA A 396 -5.38 -9.95 -7.10
N GLY A 397 -6.71 -10.04 -6.96
CA GLY A 397 -7.38 -11.10 -6.21
C GLY A 397 -7.02 -11.12 -4.71
N ASN A 398 -6.64 -9.98 -4.14
CA ASN A 398 -6.05 -9.87 -2.80
C ASN A 398 -6.96 -9.08 -1.84
N LEU A 399 -8.25 -9.42 -1.81
CA LEU A 399 -9.25 -8.79 -0.92
C LEU A 399 -9.52 -9.60 0.35
N VAL A 400 -9.73 -8.88 1.43
CA VAL A 400 -10.10 -9.40 2.75
C VAL A 400 -11.34 -8.67 3.25
N ALA A 401 -12.29 -9.41 3.80
CA ALA A 401 -13.43 -8.82 4.50
C ALA A 401 -12.99 -8.36 5.90
N SER A 402 -13.13 -7.05 6.18
CA SER A 402 -12.92 -6.49 7.51
C SER A 402 -14.23 -6.48 8.29
N TRP A 403 -14.18 -6.84 9.58
CA TRP A 403 -15.36 -6.87 10.45
C TRP A 403 -15.04 -6.32 11.84
N HIS A 404 -15.93 -5.50 12.39
CA HIS A 404 -15.77 -4.94 13.73
C HIS A 404 -16.84 -5.51 14.65
N SER A 405 -16.44 -5.92 15.86
CA SER A 405 -17.31 -6.68 16.75
C SER A 405 -17.14 -6.30 18.21
N TYR A 406 -18.20 -5.71 18.76
CA TYR A 406 -18.34 -5.35 20.15
C TYR A 406 -19.63 -5.92 20.73
N ASN A 407 -19.67 -6.09 22.06
CA ASN A 407 -20.81 -6.63 22.80
C ASN A 407 -22.10 -5.80 22.70
N PHE A 408 -22.01 -4.56 22.20
CA PHE A 408 -23.15 -3.66 21.98
C PHE A 408 -23.58 -3.54 20.51
N ASN A 409 -22.90 -4.22 19.59
CA ASN A 409 -23.30 -4.24 18.18
C ASN A 409 -24.57 -5.06 17.95
N THR A 410 -25.20 -4.83 16.80
CA THR A 410 -26.34 -5.64 16.33
C THR A 410 -25.94 -7.11 16.14
N CYS A 411 -24.80 -7.38 15.49
CA CYS A 411 -24.27 -8.73 15.34
C CYS A 411 -23.23 -9.05 16.42
N SER A 412 -23.73 -9.48 17.58
CA SER A 412 -22.93 -9.71 18.81
C SER A 412 -23.26 -11.04 19.50
N SER A 413 -23.69 -12.04 18.74
CA SER A 413 -23.99 -13.37 19.26
C SER A 413 -23.57 -14.46 18.30
N SER A 414 -23.30 -15.66 18.82
CA SER A 414 -22.90 -16.81 18.00
C SER A 414 -23.90 -17.14 16.89
N SER A 415 -25.20 -17.01 17.14
CA SER A 415 -26.23 -17.21 16.11
C SER A 415 -26.13 -16.18 14.99
N CYS A 416 -25.79 -14.93 15.30
CA CYS A 416 -25.52 -13.93 14.28
C CYS A 416 -24.22 -14.23 13.52
N TRP A 417 -23.15 -14.60 14.23
CA TRP A 417 -21.88 -14.93 13.59
C TRP A 417 -21.99 -16.13 12.63
N ASP A 418 -22.70 -17.18 13.04
CA ASP A 418 -22.96 -18.36 12.21
C ASP A 418 -23.78 -18.02 10.96
N SER A 419 -24.76 -17.11 11.08
CA SER A 419 -25.65 -16.78 9.97
C SER A 419 -25.09 -15.73 9.01
N GLN A 420 -24.29 -14.76 9.52
CA GLN A 420 -23.78 -13.65 8.71
C GLN A 420 -22.30 -13.79 8.36
N LEU A 421 -21.45 -14.21 9.31
CA LEU A 421 -19.99 -14.18 9.14
C LEU A 421 -19.44 -15.52 8.64
N ALA A 422 -19.98 -16.66 9.07
CA ALA A 422 -19.50 -17.97 8.60
C ALA A 422 -19.56 -18.12 7.06
N PRO A 423 -20.62 -17.68 6.35
CA PRO A 423 -20.64 -17.72 4.89
C PRO A 423 -19.53 -16.87 4.24
N VAL A 424 -19.21 -15.71 4.84
CA VAL A 424 -18.15 -14.82 4.34
C VAL A 424 -16.78 -15.45 4.57
N ALA A 425 -16.51 -15.95 5.79
CA ALA A 425 -15.26 -16.63 6.14
C ALA A 425 -15.03 -17.93 5.34
N ALA A 426 -16.09 -18.56 4.84
CA ALA A 426 -15.99 -19.71 3.96
C ALA A 426 -15.56 -19.33 2.52
N ALA A 427 -15.80 -18.09 2.10
CA ALA A 427 -15.58 -17.64 0.72
C ALA A 427 -14.33 -16.77 0.55
N VAL A 428 -14.02 -15.91 1.53
CA VAL A 428 -12.89 -14.99 1.51
C VAL A 428 -12.22 -14.94 2.88
N PRO A 429 -10.96 -14.46 3.00
CA PRO A 429 -10.37 -14.25 4.31
C PRO A 429 -11.19 -13.23 5.10
N LEU A 430 -11.46 -13.57 6.36
CA LEU A 430 -12.13 -12.70 7.33
C LEU A 430 -11.11 -12.23 8.38
N VAL A 431 -11.02 -10.92 8.55
CA VAL A 431 -10.26 -10.30 9.64
C VAL A 431 -11.23 -9.48 10.48
N ALA A 432 -11.39 -9.84 11.76
CA ALA A 432 -12.03 -8.97 12.72
C ALA A 432 -11.05 -7.85 13.09
N GLY A 433 -11.09 -6.74 12.35
CA GLY A 433 -10.16 -5.60 12.48
C GLY A 433 -10.17 -4.99 13.88
N GLU A 434 -11.31 -5.08 14.55
CA GLU A 434 -11.50 -4.68 15.94
C GLU A 434 -12.40 -5.66 16.68
N ILE A 435 -11.94 -6.12 17.85
CA ILE A 435 -12.77 -6.78 18.86
C ILE A 435 -12.64 -6.07 20.21
N GLY A 436 -13.76 -5.92 20.92
CA GLY A 436 -13.76 -5.34 22.26
C GLY A 436 -15.08 -5.47 23.00
N GLU A 437 -15.11 -5.01 24.25
CA GLU A 437 -16.30 -4.89 25.08
C GLU A 437 -16.21 -3.66 25.99
N ASN A 438 -17.35 -3.20 26.54
CA ASN A 438 -17.47 -1.91 27.23
C ASN A 438 -17.69 -2.03 28.76
N ASP A 439 -17.24 -3.12 29.37
CA ASP A 439 -17.45 -3.41 30.80
C ASP A 439 -16.14 -3.79 31.55
N CYS A 440 -14.98 -3.66 30.90
CA CYS A 440 -13.67 -4.14 31.38
C CYS A 440 -13.59 -5.65 31.65
N ALA A 441 -14.62 -6.44 31.33
CA ALA A 441 -14.55 -7.90 31.37
C ALA A 441 -13.89 -8.40 30.08
N SER A 442 -13.89 -9.71 29.86
CA SER A 442 -13.41 -10.33 28.60
C SER A 442 -14.33 -11.47 28.14
N GLY A 443 -15.54 -11.54 28.68
CA GLY A 443 -16.43 -12.69 28.48
C GLY A 443 -16.95 -12.75 27.05
N TYR A 444 -17.29 -11.58 26.50
CA TYR A 444 -17.73 -11.47 25.11
C TYR A 444 -16.60 -11.81 24.15
N VAL A 445 -15.44 -11.14 24.30
CA VAL A 445 -14.33 -11.34 23.36
C VAL A 445 -13.75 -12.75 23.45
N THR A 446 -13.77 -13.40 24.61
CA THR A 446 -13.32 -14.79 24.74
C THR A 446 -14.17 -15.73 23.86
N GLY A 447 -15.50 -15.67 24.00
CA GLY A 447 -16.40 -16.50 23.18
C GLY A 447 -16.30 -16.18 21.69
N LEU A 448 -16.02 -14.92 21.35
CA LEU A 448 -15.79 -14.49 19.98
C LEU A 448 -14.47 -15.02 19.40
N MET A 449 -13.35 -14.90 20.13
CA MET A 449 -12.05 -15.42 19.70
C MET A 449 -12.10 -16.94 19.51
N ASP A 450 -12.79 -17.67 20.39
CA ASP A 450 -13.06 -19.11 20.23
C ASP A 450 -13.82 -19.41 18.93
N TRP A 451 -14.81 -18.58 18.58
CA TRP A 451 -15.56 -18.73 17.33
C TRP A 451 -14.68 -18.44 16.11
N LEU A 452 -13.88 -17.37 16.16
CA LEU A 452 -12.98 -16.97 15.08
C LEU A 452 -11.89 -18.02 14.85
N ASP A 453 -11.31 -18.59 15.92
CA ASP A 453 -10.32 -19.66 15.83
C ASP A 453 -10.90 -20.92 15.16
N ARG A 454 -12.13 -21.32 15.52
CA ARG A 454 -12.81 -22.46 14.86
C ARG A 454 -13.05 -22.23 13.36
N HIS A 455 -13.23 -20.97 12.96
CA HIS A 455 -13.38 -20.57 11.56
C HIS A 455 -12.05 -20.17 10.90
N GLN A 456 -10.94 -20.30 11.63
CA GLN A 456 -9.60 -19.90 11.19
C GLN A 456 -9.52 -18.44 10.70
N ALA A 457 -10.37 -17.59 11.25
CA ALA A 457 -10.42 -16.16 10.98
C ALA A 457 -9.40 -15.41 11.84
N SER A 458 -8.99 -14.25 11.35
CA SER A 458 -8.00 -13.39 12.02
C SER A 458 -8.68 -12.32 12.89
N TYR A 459 -8.00 -11.78 13.89
CA TYR A 459 -8.58 -10.77 14.77
C TYR A 459 -7.56 -9.90 15.51
N LEU A 460 -7.98 -8.69 15.86
CA LEU A 460 -7.16 -7.74 16.62
C LEU A 460 -7.94 -7.10 17.76
N GLY A 461 -7.37 -7.15 18.96
CA GLY A 461 -7.92 -6.46 20.13
C GLY A 461 -7.82 -4.95 19.94
N TRP A 462 -8.93 -4.25 20.12
CA TRP A 462 -8.93 -2.80 20.34
C TRP A 462 -8.86 -2.57 21.85
N THR A 463 -7.91 -1.83 22.44
CA THR A 463 -6.77 -1.12 21.83
C THR A 463 -5.51 -1.05 22.72
N TRP A 464 -4.33 -1.01 22.12
CA TRP A 464 -3.03 -0.87 22.80
C TRP A 464 -2.74 0.61 23.15
N ASN A 465 -3.57 1.18 24.02
CA ASN A 465 -3.40 2.51 24.62
C ASN A 465 -3.61 2.40 26.14
N THR A 466 -3.10 3.36 26.90
CA THR A 466 -3.26 3.40 28.37
C THR A 466 -4.52 4.13 28.82
N TRP A 467 -5.62 3.96 28.07
CA TRP A 467 -6.91 4.58 28.36
C TRP A 467 -7.72 3.76 29.37
N ASN A 468 -8.99 4.12 29.57
CA ASN A 468 -9.90 3.35 30.39
C ASN A 468 -10.47 2.13 29.63
N CYS A 469 -10.48 0.96 30.25
CA CYS A 469 -10.99 -0.27 29.63
C CYS A 469 -12.52 -0.35 29.49
N ALA A 470 -13.30 0.45 30.23
CA ALA A 470 -14.76 0.41 30.17
C ALA A 470 -15.30 1.27 29.03
N THR A 471 -14.62 2.38 28.74
CA THR A 471 -15.08 3.35 27.71
C THR A 471 -14.21 3.36 26.45
N GLY A 472 -12.97 2.89 26.51
CA GLY A 472 -12.02 2.93 25.38
C GLY A 472 -11.32 1.60 25.12
N PRO A 473 -11.97 0.46 25.38
CA PRO A 473 -11.42 -0.88 25.63
C PRO A 473 -9.89 -1.03 25.66
N ALA A 474 -9.23 -0.29 26.56
CA ALA A 474 -7.77 -0.34 26.66
C ALA A 474 -7.30 -1.74 27.06
N LEU A 475 -6.40 -2.32 26.26
CA LEU A 475 -5.75 -3.60 26.53
C LEU A 475 -4.72 -3.46 27.65
N VAL A 476 -4.03 -2.33 27.72
CA VAL A 476 -2.91 -2.13 28.64
C VAL A 476 -3.16 -0.95 29.57
N SER A 477 -2.66 -1.05 30.80
CA SER A 477 -2.60 0.06 31.75
C SER A 477 -1.27 0.81 31.69
N ALA A 478 -0.23 0.19 31.10
CA ALA A 478 1.06 0.79 30.82
C ALA A 478 1.66 0.22 29.52
N TYR A 479 2.44 1.04 28.80
CA TYR A 479 3.05 0.65 27.52
C TYR A 479 4.17 -0.41 27.63
N ASP A 480 4.50 -0.84 28.85
CA ASP A 480 5.35 -2.02 29.10
C ASP A 480 4.62 -3.36 28.88
N GLY A 481 3.33 -3.32 28.52
CA GLY A 481 2.51 -4.49 28.26
C GLY A 481 1.74 -4.99 29.48
N THR A 482 1.71 -4.22 30.58
CA THR A 482 0.88 -4.53 31.74
C THR A 482 -0.60 -4.50 31.36
N PRO A 483 -1.34 -5.63 31.41
CA PRO A 483 -2.72 -5.70 30.93
C PRO A 483 -3.69 -4.96 31.87
N THR A 484 -4.79 -4.45 31.32
CA THR A 484 -6.02 -4.18 32.07
C THR A 484 -6.76 -5.49 32.37
N ALA A 485 -7.89 -5.44 33.10
CA ALA A 485 -8.75 -6.61 33.30
C ALA A 485 -9.29 -7.17 31.97
N PHE A 486 -9.69 -6.30 31.04
CA PHE A 486 -10.11 -6.68 29.69
C PHE A 486 -8.94 -7.26 28.89
N GLY A 487 -7.81 -6.56 28.83
CA GLY A 487 -6.65 -7.02 28.08
C GLY A 487 -6.04 -8.33 28.60
N ALA A 488 -6.22 -8.65 29.89
CA ALA A 488 -5.79 -9.92 30.46
C ALA A 488 -6.48 -11.13 29.79
N GLY A 489 -7.74 -11.01 29.39
CA GLY A 489 -8.46 -12.06 28.67
C GLY A 489 -7.92 -12.29 27.26
N ILE A 490 -7.73 -11.22 26.49
CA ILE A 490 -7.12 -11.29 25.15
C ILE A 490 -5.70 -11.83 25.22
N ARG A 491 -4.88 -11.34 26.17
CA ARG A 491 -3.52 -11.85 26.39
C ARG A 491 -3.50 -13.33 26.71
N ALA A 492 -4.39 -13.79 27.60
CA ALA A 492 -4.47 -15.20 27.96
C ALA A 492 -4.78 -16.09 26.74
N HIS A 493 -5.69 -15.62 25.88
CA HIS A 493 -6.03 -16.31 24.63
C HIS A 493 -4.84 -16.38 23.67
N PHE A 494 -4.13 -15.27 23.45
CA PHE A 494 -2.97 -15.24 22.54
C PHE A 494 -1.85 -16.17 23.01
N LEU A 495 -1.54 -16.16 24.32
CA LEU A 495 -0.51 -17.02 24.91
C LEU A 495 -0.87 -18.51 24.90
N ALA A 496 -2.16 -18.85 24.87
CA ALA A 496 -2.60 -20.25 24.76
C ALA A 496 -2.51 -20.77 23.32
N ALA A 497 -2.51 -19.86 22.34
CA ALA A 497 -2.72 -20.19 20.95
C ALA A 497 -1.45 -20.09 20.07
N GLY A 498 -0.32 -19.67 20.65
CA GLY A 498 1.01 -19.67 20.03
C GLY A 498 2.05 -20.17 21.03
#